data_AF-D7NXG5-F1
#
_entry.id   AF-D7NXG5-F1
#
_cell.length_a   1.000
_cell.length_b   1.000
_cell.length_c   1.000
_cell.angle_alpha   90.00
_cell.angle_beta   90.00
_cell.angle_gamma   90.00
#
_symmetry.space_group_name_H-M   'P 1'
#
loop_
_entity.id
_entity.type
_entity.pdbx_description
1 polymer ?
#
loop_
_entity_poly.entity_id
_entity_poly.type
_entity_poly.pdbx_seq_one_letter_code
_entity_poly.pdbx_strand_id
1 'polypeptide(L)'
;IRVTAERDPANLKWNEVGVDVVAEATGIFLTDETARKHIEAGAKKVVLTGPSKDDTPMFVMGVNHKSYDGQDIVSNASCTTNCLAPLAKVINDKFGIVEALMTTVHATT
;
A
#
# COMPACT_ATOMS: atom_id res chain seq x y z
N ILE A 1 8.35 5.72 -21.89
CA ILE A 1 7.46 5.88 -20.71
C ILE A 1 6.22 6.62 -21.19
N ARG A 2 5.03 6.03 -21.08
CA ARG A 2 3.77 6.69 -21.46
C ARG A 2 3.39 7.71 -20.38
N VAL A 3 2.92 8.89 -20.78
CA VAL A 3 2.43 9.94 -19.88
C VAL A 3 0.98 10.26 -20.25
N THR A 4 0.12 10.40 -19.25
CA THR A 4 -1.32 10.70 -19.42
C THR A 4 -1.74 11.74 -18.38
N ALA A 5 -2.94 12.30 -18.53
CA ALA A 5 -3.52 13.28 -17.61
C ALA A 5 -4.98 12.94 -17.29
N GLU A 6 -5.26 11.67 -17.03
CA GLU A 6 -6.61 11.20 -16.70
C GLU A 6 -6.89 11.37 -15.21
N ARG A 7 -8.07 11.91 -14.88
CA ARG A 7 -8.52 12.06 -13.49
C ARG A 7 -9.21 10.80 -12.96
N ASP A 8 -9.89 10.05 -13.83
CA ASP A 8 -10.52 8.79 -13.46
C ASP A 8 -9.57 7.62 -13.80
N PRO A 9 -9.13 6.83 -12.80
CA PRO A 9 -8.27 5.68 -13.01
C PRO A 9 -8.76 4.68 -14.07
N ALA A 10 -10.08 4.57 -14.25
CA ALA A 10 -10.70 3.66 -15.23
C ALA A 10 -10.31 3.99 -16.69
N ASN A 11 -9.93 5.25 -16.97
CA ASN A 11 -9.60 5.71 -18.32
C ASN A 11 -8.11 5.52 -18.69
N LEU A 12 -7.28 5.00 -17.79
CA LEU A 12 -5.82 4.94 -17.97
C LEU A 12 -5.35 3.86 -18.96
N LYS A 13 -6.20 2.90 -19.34
CA LYS A 13 -5.91 1.83 -20.31
C LYS A 13 -4.55 1.17 -20.07
N TRP A 14 -4.37 0.60 -18.88
CA TRP A 14 -3.13 -0.03 -18.44
C TRP A 14 -2.75 -1.27 -19.26
N ASN A 15 -3.74 -1.97 -19.80
CA ASN A 15 -3.54 -3.09 -20.71
C ASN A 15 -2.73 -2.72 -21.97
N GLU A 16 -2.87 -1.51 -22.52
CA GLU A 16 -2.14 -1.08 -23.73
C GLU A 16 -0.62 -1.00 -23.52
N VAL A 17 -0.18 -0.87 -22.27
CA VAL A 17 1.25 -0.83 -21.91
C VAL A 17 1.69 -2.02 -21.05
N GLY A 18 0.80 -3.01 -20.86
CA GLY A 18 1.11 -4.24 -20.15
C GLY A 18 1.48 -4.07 -18.67
N VAL A 19 0.78 -3.21 -17.92
CA VAL A 19 1.10 -2.98 -16.49
C VAL A 19 0.78 -4.21 -15.64
N ASP A 20 1.80 -4.74 -14.97
CA ASP A 20 1.62 -5.76 -13.94
C ASP A 20 1.16 -5.19 -12.61
N VAL A 21 1.76 -4.09 -12.16
CA VAL A 21 1.46 -3.46 -10.85
C VAL A 21 1.37 -1.95 -10.99
N VAL A 22 0.29 -1.37 -10.48
CA VAL A 22 0.13 0.08 -10.33
C VAL A 22 0.53 0.50 -8.92
N ALA A 23 1.34 1.55 -8.81
CA ALA A 23 1.55 2.26 -7.55
C ALA A 23 0.53 3.39 -7.45
N GLU A 24 -0.50 3.20 -6.62
CA GLU A 24 -1.52 4.22 -6.36
C GLU A 24 -0.99 5.21 -5.33
N ALA A 25 -0.43 6.31 -5.86
CA ALA A 25 0.31 7.33 -5.10
C ALA A 25 -0.39 8.70 -5.08
N THR A 26 -1.67 8.77 -5.43
CA THR A 26 -2.43 10.04 -5.43
C THR A 26 -2.87 10.46 -4.03
N GLY A 27 -2.99 9.51 -3.10
CA GLY A 27 -3.59 9.72 -1.78
C GLY A 27 -5.13 9.84 -1.79
N ILE A 28 -5.76 9.64 -2.95
CA ILE A 28 -7.22 9.79 -3.14
C ILE A 28 -7.90 8.42 -3.09
N PHE A 29 -7.40 7.45 -3.86
CA PHE A 29 -8.01 6.14 -4.05
C PHE A 29 -7.44 5.12 -3.06
N LEU A 30 -7.81 5.26 -1.79
CA LEU A 30 -7.26 4.48 -0.66
C LEU A 30 -8.20 3.38 -0.14
N THR A 31 -9.13 2.91 -0.96
CA THR A 31 -9.99 1.75 -0.66
C THR A 31 -9.90 0.75 -1.81
N ASP A 32 -10.21 -0.51 -1.55
CA ASP A 32 -10.31 -1.54 -2.57
C ASP A 32 -11.24 -1.08 -3.71
N GLU A 33 -12.46 -0.64 -3.36
CA GLU A 33 -13.47 -0.16 -4.30
C GLU A 33 -12.92 0.93 -5.25
N THR A 34 -12.23 1.92 -4.69
CA THR A 34 -11.76 3.07 -5.47
C THR A 34 -10.51 2.75 -6.30
N ALA A 35 -9.60 1.92 -5.77
CA ALA A 35 -8.38 1.50 -6.46
C ALA A 35 -8.65 0.43 -7.53
N ARG A 36 -9.73 -0.34 -7.41
CA ARG A 36 -10.14 -1.39 -8.36
C ARG A 36 -10.40 -0.87 -9.77
N LYS A 37 -10.67 0.42 -9.92
CA LYS A 37 -10.70 1.12 -11.21
C LYS A 37 -9.42 0.95 -12.03
N HIS A 38 -8.25 0.79 -11.39
CA HIS A 38 -7.02 0.46 -12.11
C HIS A 38 -7.01 -0.97 -12.65
N ILE A 39 -7.56 -1.93 -11.90
CA ILE A 39 -7.70 -3.31 -12.37
C ILE A 39 -8.66 -3.35 -13.57
N GLU A 40 -9.79 -2.63 -13.48
CA GLU A 40 -10.75 -2.48 -14.57
C GLU A 40 -10.12 -1.82 -15.81
N ALA A 41 -9.21 -0.86 -15.61
CA ALA A 41 -8.42 -0.26 -16.69
C ALA A 41 -7.34 -1.20 -17.28
N GLY A 42 -7.18 -2.41 -16.73
CA GLY A 42 -6.32 -3.47 -17.28
C GLY A 42 -4.97 -3.67 -16.58
N ALA A 43 -4.77 -3.12 -15.38
CA ALA A 43 -3.63 -3.50 -14.55
C ALA A 43 -3.87 -4.86 -13.89
N LYS A 44 -2.82 -5.64 -13.64
CA LYS A 44 -3.00 -6.93 -12.95
C LYS A 44 -3.14 -6.78 -11.44
N LYS A 45 -2.40 -5.84 -10.83
CA LYS A 45 -2.40 -5.58 -9.37
C LYS A 45 -2.24 -4.11 -9.05
N VAL A 46 -2.58 -3.72 -7.81
CA VAL A 46 -2.42 -2.36 -7.29
C VAL A 46 -1.77 -2.40 -5.91
N VAL A 47 -0.81 -1.49 -5.68
CA VAL A 47 -0.23 -1.22 -4.37
C VAL A 47 -0.55 0.21 -3.97
N LEU A 48 -1.31 0.39 -2.90
CA LEU A 48 -1.54 1.69 -2.28
C LEU A 48 -0.27 2.14 -1.57
N THR A 49 0.19 3.36 -1.81
CA THR A 49 1.41 3.90 -1.16
C THR A 49 1.15 4.56 0.20
N GLY A 50 -0.08 4.48 0.69
CA GLY A 50 -0.49 4.93 2.02
C GLY A 50 -1.40 3.92 2.69
N PRO A 51 -1.75 4.12 3.98
CA PRO A 51 -2.71 3.28 4.67
C PRO A 51 -4.05 3.24 3.94
N SER A 52 -4.63 2.04 3.82
CA SER A 52 -5.99 1.90 3.35
C SER A 52 -6.98 2.55 4.32
N LYS A 53 -8.13 2.97 3.79
CA LYS A 53 -9.28 3.47 4.55
C LYS A 53 -10.32 2.38 4.83
N ASP A 54 -10.01 1.15 4.45
CA ASP A 54 -10.81 -0.06 4.61
C ASP A 54 -9.89 -1.24 4.99
N ASP A 55 -10.44 -2.46 4.93
CA ASP A 55 -9.77 -3.71 5.30
C ASP A 55 -8.79 -4.25 4.24
N THR A 56 -8.40 -3.43 3.26
CA THR A 56 -7.38 -3.81 2.26
C THR A 56 -6.10 -4.31 2.98
N PRO A 57 -5.59 -5.52 2.65
CA PRO A 57 -4.44 -6.08 3.34
C PRO A 57 -3.19 -5.19 3.28
N MET A 58 -2.60 -4.94 4.45
CA MET A 58 -1.40 -4.13 4.61
C MET A 58 -0.16 -4.99 4.84
N PHE A 59 0.90 -4.69 4.09
CA PHE A 59 2.17 -5.38 4.20
C PHE A 59 3.31 -4.43 4.48
N VAL A 60 4.20 -4.86 5.37
CA VAL A 60 5.49 -4.25 5.65
C VAL A 60 6.57 -5.27 5.31
N MET A 61 7.48 -4.86 4.43
CA MET A 61 8.62 -5.68 4.01
C MET A 61 9.49 -6.04 5.22
N GLY A 62 9.96 -7.29 5.28
CA GLY A 62 10.68 -7.82 6.44
C GLY A 62 9.83 -8.18 7.67
N VAL A 63 8.56 -7.75 7.73
CA VAL A 63 7.68 -8.00 8.88
C VAL A 63 6.64 -9.07 8.57
N ASN A 64 5.72 -8.81 7.64
CA ASN A 64 4.63 -9.73 7.28
C ASN A 64 4.46 -9.97 5.77
N HIS A 65 5.27 -9.36 4.88
CA HIS A 65 5.19 -9.55 3.42
C HIS A 65 5.11 -11.02 2.93
N LYS A 66 5.62 -11.99 3.70
CA LYS A 66 5.54 -13.42 3.36
C LYS A 66 4.13 -14.02 3.51
N SER A 67 3.21 -13.33 4.16
CA SER A 67 1.80 -13.75 4.25
C SER A 67 0.95 -13.22 3.09
N TYR A 68 1.59 -12.58 2.10
CA TYR A 68 0.93 -12.22 0.85
C TYR A 68 0.47 -13.49 0.12
N ASP A 69 -0.80 -13.55 -0.22
CA ASP A 69 -1.46 -14.72 -0.79
C ASP A 69 -2.05 -14.42 -2.17
N GLY A 70 -1.38 -13.52 -2.90
CA GLY A 70 -1.77 -13.20 -4.27
C GLY A 70 -2.88 -12.16 -4.40
N GLN A 71 -3.25 -11.45 -3.33
CA GLN A 71 -4.27 -10.40 -3.36
C GLN A 71 -4.01 -9.37 -4.47
N ASP A 72 -5.08 -8.92 -5.14
CA ASP A 72 -5.00 -8.00 -6.28
C ASP A 72 -4.63 -6.58 -5.85
N ILE A 73 -5.17 -6.14 -4.71
CA ILE A 73 -4.98 -4.81 -4.15
C ILE A 73 -4.45 -4.96 -2.73
N VAL A 74 -3.34 -4.28 -2.45
CA VAL A 74 -2.69 -4.27 -1.14
C VAL A 74 -2.23 -2.86 -0.80
N SER A 75 -1.99 -2.60 0.49
CA SER A 75 -1.36 -1.36 0.94
C SER A 75 0.05 -1.63 1.46
N ASN A 76 0.97 -0.73 1.11
CA ASN A 76 2.33 -0.74 1.66
C ASN A 76 2.43 0.04 3.00
N ALA A 77 1.28 0.27 3.66
CA ALA A 77 1.14 1.02 4.89
C ALA A 77 1.67 2.47 4.79
N SER A 78 1.99 3.09 5.94
CA SER A 78 2.64 4.42 5.98
C SER A 78 4.16 4.31 6.14
N CYS A 79 4.87 5.42 5.88
CA CYS A 79 6.29 5.56 6.20
C CYS A 79 6.59 5.28 7.68
N THR A 80 5.78 5.82 8.59
CA THR A 80 5.94 5.63 10.03
C THR A 80 5.69 4.18 10.44
N THR A 81 4.71 3.50 9.83
CA THR A 81 4.47 2.06 10.06
C THR A 81 5.66 1.22 9.61
N ASN A 82 6.23 1.52 8.44
CA ASN A 82 7.43 0.83 7.94
C ASN A 82 8.65 1.06 8.84
N CYS A 83 8.76 2.22 9.49
CA CYS A 83 9.81 2.51 10.48
C CYS A 83 9.59 1.73 11.78
N LEU A 84 8.38 1.77 12.34
CA LEU A 84 8.09 1.21 13.66
C LEU A 84 7.98 -0.32 13.65
N ALA A 85 7.36 -0.91 12.64
CA ALA A 85 6.98 -2.32 12.67
C ALA A 85 8.17 -3.30 12.79
N PRO A 86 9.33 -3.10 12.12
CA PRO A 86 10.50 -3.95 12.33
C PRO A 86 11.05 -3.87 13.76
N LEU A 87 11.07 -2.68 14.36
CA LEU A 87 11.51 -2.49 15.75
C LEU A 87 10.55 -3.20 16.71
N ALA A 88 9.25 -2.93 16.57
CA ALA A 88 8.21 -3.55 17.40
C ALA A 88 8.26 -5.08 17.29
N LYS A 89 8.48 -5.62 16.08
CA LYS A 89 8.61 -7.07 15.86
C LYS A 89 9.76 -7.67 16.66
N VAL A 90 10.98 -7.11 16.56
CA VAL A 90 12.15 -7.67 17.26
C VAL A 90 11.97 -7.62 18.78
N ILE A 91 11.46 -6.50 19.30
CA ILE A 91 11.23 -6.34 20.74
C ILE A 91 10.13 -7.30 21.22
N ASN A 92 9.02 -7.38 20.50
CA ASN A 92 7.92 -8.27 20.86
C ASN A 92 8.32 -9.75 20.80
N ASP A 93 8.99 -10.18 19.75
CA ASP A 93 9.42 -11.59 19.57
C ASP A 93 10.41 -12.05 20.65
N LYS A 94 11.19 -11.12 21.23
CA LYS A 94 12.22 -11.44 22.23
C LYS A 94 11.78 -11.21 23.66
N PHE A 95 10.96 -10.20 23.91
CA PHE A 95 10.69 -9.71 25.26
C PHE A 95 9.19 -9.61 25.57
N GLY A 96 8.33 -9.60 24.54
CA GLY A 96 6.89 -9.34 24.68
C GLY A 96 6.59 -7.87 24.96
N ILE A 97 5.72 -7.25 24.16
CA ILE A 97 5.21 -5.90 24.41
C ILE A 97 3.84 -6.04 25.08
N VAL A 98 3.70 -5.51 26.30
CA VAL A 98 2.39 -5.43 26.99
C VAL A 98 1.58 -4.25 26.47
N GLU A 99 2.20 -3.07 26.42
CA GLU A 99 1.65 -1.83 25.89
C GLU A 99 2.77 -0.92 25.39
N ALA A 100 2.46 -0.02 24.46
CA ALA A 100 3.43 0.95 23.94
C ALA A 100 2.73 2.23 23.49
N LEU A 101 3.38 3.37 23.72
CA LEU A 101 3.05 4.65 23.12
C LEU A 101 4.17 5.06 22.19
N MET A 102 3.83 5.64 21.04
CA MET A 102 4.80 6.09 20.04
C MET A 102 4.57 7.56 19.72
N THR A 103 5.66 8.29 19.51
CA THR A 103 5.66 9.64 18.96
C THR A 103 6.70 9.68 17.85
N THR A 104 6.32 10.26 16.71
CA THR A 104 7.24 10.53 15.61
C THR A 104 7.36 12.04 15.39
N VAL A 105 8.59 12.53 15.27
CA VAL A 105 8.84 13.89 14.78
C VAL A 105 9.03 13.78 13.28
N HIS A 106 8.01 14.17 12.51
CA HIS A 106 7.96 13.96 11.07
C HIS A 106 8.31 15.25 10.30
N ALA A 107 8.96 15.10 9.15
CA ALA A 107 9.19 16.22 8.22
C ALA A 107 7.87 16.69 7.57
N THR A 108 7.85 17.90 7.02
CA THR A 108 6.71 18.43 6.25
C THR A 108 6.47 17.61 4.97
N THR A 109 5.20 17.39 4.61
CA THR A 109 4.76 16.60 3.44
C THR A 109 3.56 17.25 2.77
#